data_AF-A0A7H4P3W6-F1
#
_entry.id   AF-A0A7H4P3W6-F1
#
_cell.length_a   1.000
_cell.length_b   1.000
_cell.length_c   1.000
_cell.angle_alpha   90.00
_cell.angle_beta   90.00
_cell.angle_gamma   90.00
#
_symmetry.space_group_name_H-M   'P 1'
#
loop_
_entity.id
_entity.type
_entity.pdbx_description
1 polymer ?
#
loop_
_entity_poly.entity_id
_entity_poly.type
_entity_poly.pdbx_seq_one_letter_code
_entity_poly.pdbx_strand_id
1 'polypeptide(L)' 'MQALSDILAKKRDQGQLTLSDPQLQATAFLGAIMGYPLPGALIAQNALTAETLEPLAECAISVFLTAWGYKPSSSGTL' A
#
# COMPACT_ATOMS: atom_id res chain seq x y z
N MET A 1 -7.76 2.47 9.86
CA MET A 1 -8.44 2.26 8.56
C MET A 1 -9.01 3.55 7.99
N GLN A 2 -9.78 4.33 8.75
CA GLN A 2 -10.40 5.57 8.26
C GLN A 2 -9.39 6.56 7.67
N ALA A 3 -8.28 6.83 8.37
CA ALA A 3 -7.26 7.77 7.89
C ALA A 3 -6.67 7.43 6.51
N LEU A 4 -6.42 6.15 6.21
CA LEU A 4 -5.92 5.74 4.89
C LEU A 4 -7.02 5.91 3.83
N SER A 5 -8.24 5.46 4.13
CA SER A 5 -9.39 5.63 3.24
C SER A 5 -9.63 7.11 2.89
N ASP A 6 -9.49 8.01 3.85
CA ASP A 6 -9.67 9.45 3.66
C ASP A 6 -8.57 10.04 2.76
N ILE A 7 -7.31 9.60 2.93
CA ILE A 7 -6.20 9.98 2.05
C ILE A 7 -6.46 9.52 0.62
N LEU A 8 -6.89 8.26 0.46
CA LEU A 8 -7.18 7.67 -0.84
C LEU A 8 -8.35 8.37 -1.55
N ALA A 9 -9.42 8.68 -0.82
CA ALA A 9 -10.55 9.46 -1.33
C ALA A 9 -10.11 10.86 -1.79
N LYS A 10 -9.33 11.57 -0.96
CA LYS A 10 -8.77 12.88 -1.32
C LYS A 10 -7.91 12.82 -2.58
N LYS A 11 -7.08 11.79 -2.72
CA LYS A 11 -6.20 11.61 -3.89
C LYS A 11 -6.96 11.24 -5.16
N ARG A 12 -8.04 10.47 -5.04
CA ARG A 12 -9.00 10.23 -6.13
C ARG A 12 -9.67 11.53 -6.57
N ASP A 13 -10.17 12.33 -5.62
CA ASP A 13 -10.85 13.59 -5.92
C ASP A 13 -9.91 14.62 -6.58
N GLN A 14 -8.60 14.49 -6.34
CA GLN A 14 -7.53 15.23 -7.02
C GLN A 14 -7.15 14.65 -8.40
N GLY A 15 -7.79 13.57 -8.86
CA GLY A 15 -7.48 12.89 -10.12
C GLY A 15 -6.15 12.13 -10.12
N GLN A 16 -5.53 11.93 -8.96
CA GLN A 16 -4.22 11.27 -8.83
C GLN A 16 -4.33 9.76 -8.71
N LEU A 17 -5.51 9.24 -8.36
CA LEU A 17 -5.78 7.80 -8.21
C LEU A 17 -7.10 7.45 -8.87
N THR A 18 -7.18 6.25 -9.43
CA THR A 18 -8.44 5.70 -9.96
C THR A 18 -8.94 4.65 -8.98
N LEU A 19 -9.82 5.05 -8.06
CA LEU A 19 -10.35 4.21 -6.98
C LEU A 19 -11.87 4.18 -7.03
N SER A 20 -12.45 2.98 -7.06
CA SER A 20 -13.89 2.74 -7.08
C SER A 20 -14.49 2.66 -5.68
N ASP A 21 -13.74 2.12 -4.71
CA ASP A 21 -14.12 2.01 -3.30
C ASP A 21 -12.88 2.20 -2.42
N PRO A 22 -12.62 3.43 -1.94
CA PRO A 22 -11.44 3.73 -1.13
C PRO A 22 -11.31 2.90 0.15
N GLN A 23 -12.42 2.47 0.74
CA GLN A 23 -12.41 1.77 2.02
C GLN A 23 -12.11 0.28 1.84
N LEU A 24 -12.72 -0.36 0.84
CA LEU A 24 -12.37 -1.72 0.44
C LEU A 24 -10.91 -1.80 -0.03
N GLN A 25 -10.45 -0.83 -0.82
CA GLN A 25 -9.11 -0.80 -1.38
C GLN A 25 -8.03 -0.51 -0.32
N ALA A 26 -8.32 0.35 0.66
CA ALA A 26 -7.47 0.53 1.85
C ALA A 26 -7.34 -0.78 2.66
N THR A 27 -8.43 -1.53 2.78
CA THR A 27 -8.44 -2.82 3.50
C THR A 27 -7.61 -3.88 2.77
N ALA A 28 -7.77 -3.98 1.45
CA ALA A 28 -6.98 -4.89 0.60
C ALA A 28 -5.48 -4.57 0.66
N PHE A 29 -5.11 -3.28 0.60
CA PHE A 29 -3.72 -2.84 0.72
C PHE A 29 -3.10 -3.20 2.07
N LEU A 30 -3.82 -2.94 3.17
CA LEU A 30 -3.35 -3.28 4.50
C LEU A 30 -3.14 -4.80 4.65
N GLY A 31 -4.06 -5.59 4.07
CA GLY A 31 -3.92 -7.04 3.97
C GLY A 31 -2.68 -7.47 3.20
N ALA A 32 -2.32 -6.79 2.11
CA ALA A 32 -1.11 -7.08 1.35
C ALA A 32 0.17 -6.72 2.11
N ILE A 33 0.21 -5.56 2.78
CA ILE A 33 1.38 -5.14 3.58
C ILE A 33 1.56 -6.04 4.81
N MET A 34 0.49 -6.37 5.52
CA MET A 34 0.58 -7.16 6.76
C MET A 34 0.55 -8.67 6.51
N GLY A 35 0.09 -9.12 5.35
CA GLY A 35 -0.22 -10.51 5.05
C GLY A 35 0.97 -11.35 4.59
N TYR A 36 2.06 -10.76 4.08
CA TYR A 36 3.29 -11.51 3.77
C TYR A 36 4.25 -11.64 4.97
N PRO A 37 4.39 -10.62 5.84
CA PRO A 37 5.25 -10.72 7.02
C PRO A 37 4.81 -11.79 8.04
N LEU A 38 3.50 -11.96 8.26
CA LEU A 38 2.98 -12.89 9.28
C LEU A 38 3.25 -14.37 8.91
N PRO A 39 2.92 -14.87 7.71
CA PRO A 39 3.33 -16.20 7.27
C PRO A 39 4.85 -16.36 7.23
N GLY A 40 5.60 -15.34 6.80
CA GLY A 40 7.05 -15.36 6.81
C GLY A 40 7.64 -15.57 8.22
N ALA A 41 7.11 -14.86 9.21
CA ALA A 41 7.51 -15.01 10.60
C ALA A 41 7.12 -16.37 11.19
N LEU A 42 5.94 -16.89 10.83
CA LEU A 42 5.49 -18.22 11.25
C LEU A 42 6.36 -19.35 10.67
N ILE A 43 6.74 -19.26 9.39
CA ILE A 43 7.62 -20.23 8.72
C ILE A 43 9.03 -20.17 9.30
N ALA A 44 9.58 -18.96 9.47
CA ALA A 44 10.91 -18.76 10.02
C ALA A 44 11.01 -19.01 11.54
N GLN A 45 9.87 -19.15 12.22
CA GLN A 45 9.74 -19.16 13.69
C GLN A 45 10.46 -17.99 14.37
N ASN A 46 10.56 -16.85 13.68
CA ASN A 46 11.28 -15.68 14.13
C ASN A 46 10.66 -14.40 13.57
N ALA A 47 10.82 -13.30 14.30
CA ALA A 47 10.48 -11.99 13.78
C ALA A 47 11.33 -11.69 12.53
N LEU A 48 10.71 -11.14 11.49
CA LEU A 48 11.44 -10.69 10.30
C LEU A 48 12.27 -9.45 10.65
N THR A 49 13.48 -9.39 10.11
CA THR A 49 14.38 -8.25 10.29
C THR A 49 13.90 -7.04 9.48
N ALA A 50 14.30 -5.83 9.86
CA ALA A 50 14.03 -4.62 9.08
C ALA A 50 14.52 -4.74 7.63
N GLU A 51 15.69 -5.35 7.42
CA GLU A 51 16.27 -5.65 6.10
C GLU A 51 15.34 -6.52 5.23
N THR A 52 14.47 -7.33 5.84
CA THR A 52 13.49 -8.15 5.12
C THR A 52 12.16 -7.42 4.94
N LEU A 53 11.77 -6.58 5.91
CA LEU A 53 10.50 -5.87 5.91
C LEU A 53 10.48 -4.68 4.94
N GLU A 54 11.59 -3.97 4.78
CA GLU A 54 11.69 -2.79 3.90
C GLU A 54 11.40 -3.14 2.42
N PRO A 55 12.03 -4.15 1.80
CA PRO A 55 11.73 -4.52 0.41
C PRO A 55 10.28 -4.99 0.21
N LEU A 56 9.70 -5.65 1.22
CA LEU A 56 8.29 -6.08 1.17
C LEU A 56 7.34 -4.89 1.21
N ALA A 57 7.62 -3.89 2.05
CA ALA A 57 6.85 -2.66 2.10
C ALA A 57 6.94 -1.88 0.78
N GLU A 58 8.15 -1.73 0.22
CA GLU A 58 8.36 -1.08 -1.08
C GLU A 58 7.60 -1.78 -2.21
N CYS A 59 7.67 -3.11 -2.27
CA CYS A 59 6.95 -3.89 -3.25
C CYS A 59 5.43 -3.71 -3.14
N ALA A 60 4.89 -3.79 -1.93
CA ALA A 60 3.46 -3.61 -1.69
C ALA A 60 2.99 -2.19 -2.06
N ILE A 61 3.78 -1.15 -1.76
CA ILE A 61 3.50 0.23 -2.15
C ILE A 61 3.54 0.37 -3.68
N SER A 62 4.55 -0.18 -4.35
CA SER A 62 4.69 -0.10 -5.80
C SER A 62 3.54 -0.80 -6.54
N VAL A 63 3.16 -1.99 -6.09
CA VAL A 63 1.99 -2.72 -6.59
C VAL A 63 0.71 -1.92 -6.38
N PHE A 64 0.56 -1.30 -5.20
CA PHE A 64 -0.58 -0.45 -4.90
C PHE A 64 -0.67 0.73 -5.88
N LEU A 65 0.38 1.54 -5.96
CA LEU A 65 0.38 2.72 -6.83
C LEU A 65 0.17 2.35 -8.30
N THR A 66 0.74 1.22 -8.75
CA THR A 66 0.59 0.73 -10.12
C THR A 66 -0.84 0.25 -10.40
N ALA A 67 -1.41 -0.61 -9.55
CA ALA A 67 -2.74 -1.19 -9.75
C ALA A 67 -3.84 -0.13 -9.83
N TRP A 68 -3.66 0.99 -9.12
CA TRP A 68 -4.63 2.09 -9.08
C TRP A 68 -4.26 3.28 -9.96
N GLY A 69 -3.28 3.10 -10.84
CA GLY A 69 -2.89 4.07 -11.85
C GLY A 69 -2.50 5.40 -11.24
N TYR A 70 -1.73 5.37 -10.15
CA TYR A 70 -1.25 6.57 -9.49
C TYR A 70 -0.51 7.45 -10.50
N LYS A 71 -1.03 8.67 -10.68
CA LYS A 71 -0.39 9.69 -11.49
C LYS A 71 0.21 10.70 -10.51
N PRO A 72 1.55 10.73 -10.36
CA PRO A 72 2.15 11.83 -9.64
C PRO A 72 1.68 13.13 -10.28
N SER A 73 1.22 14.08 -9.46
CA SER A 73 0.95 15.43 -9.94
C SER A 73 2.21 15.92 -10.65
N SER A 74 2.07 16.57 -11.80
CA SER A 74 3.15 17.02 -12.68
C SER A 74 4.09 18.09 -12.10
N SER A 75 4.21 18.14 -10.78
CA SER A 75 5.09 19.00 -10.01
C SER A 75 5.65 18.19 -8.84
N GLY A 76 6.75 17.48 -9.07
CA GLY A 76 7.49 16.78 -8.02
C GLY A 76 8.08 15.47 -8.50
N THR A 77 9.34 15.51 -8.88
CA THR A 77 10.25 14.35 -8.91
C THR A 77 10.05 13.46 -7.69
N LEU A 78 9.98 12.15 -7.93
CA LEU A 78 10.08 11.10 -6.91
C LEU A 78 11.38 11.24 -6.11
#